data_AF-A0A8T4HNR3-F1
#
_entry.id   AF-A0A8T4HNR3-F1
#
_cell.length_a   1.000
_cell.length_b   1.000
_cell.length_c   1.000
_cell.angle_alpha   90.00
_cell.angle_beta   90.00
_cell.angle_gamma   90.00
#
_symmetry.space_group_name_H-M   'P 1'
#
loop_
_entity.id
_entity.type
_entity.pdbx_description
1 polymer ?
#
loop_
_entity_poly.entity_id
_entity_poly.type
_entity_poly.pdbx_seq_one_letter_code
_entity_poly.pdbx_strand_id
1 'polypeptide(L)' 'MTAANRGPVYPLPLKEPHNDPRFDCGLVFDVAQVLEAHDYPALAAGHDLLELSQALFGFIYSTEDKV' A
#
# COMPACT_ATOMS: atom_id res chain seq x y z
N MET A 1 11.15 4.45 -30.58
CA MET A 1 10.87 3.79 -29.29
C MET A 1 9.99 4.75 -28.50
N THR A 2 8.68 4.51 -28.52
CA THR A 2 7.65 5.36 -27.93
C THR A 2 7.81 5.43 -26.41
N ALA A 3 7.99 6.63 -25.86
CA ALA A 3 7.91 6.86 -24.43
C ALA A 3 6.48 6.56 -23.97
N ALA A 4 6.28 5.43 -23.30
CA ALA A 4 5.01 5.11 -22.69
C ALA A 4 4.66 6.19 -21.64
N ASN A 5 3.41 6.63 -21.67
CA ASN A 5 2.80 7.61 -20.77
C ASN A 5 3.29 7.45 -19.32
N ARG A 6 4.17 8.33 -18.83
CA ARG A 6 4.65 8.34 -17.43
C ARG A 6 3.65 9.05 -16.50
N GLY A 7 2.38 8.68 -16.61
CA GLY A 7 1.41 9.04 -15.58
C GLY A 7 1.81 8.40 -14.24
N PRO A 8 1.30 8.93 -13.11
CA PRO A 8 1.53 8.29 -11.82
C PRO A 8 1.02 6.84 -11.85
N VAL A 9 1.85 5.90 -11.39
CA VAL A 9 1.52 4.44 -11.38
C VAL A 9 0.50 4.10 -10.30
N TYR A 10 0.43 4.93 -9.27
CA TYR A 10 -0.52 4.85 -8.16
C TYR A 10 -1.30 6.18 -8.05
N PRO A 11 -2.51 6.17 -7.50
CA PRO A 11 -3.23 4.99 -7.01
C PRO A 11 -3.81 4.11 -8.13
N LEU A 12 -3.90 2.80 -7.89
CA LEU A 12 -4.52 1.81 -8.79
C LEU A 12 -6.04 1.81 -8.62
N PRO A 13 -6.83 1.56 -9.67
CA PRO A 13 -8.27 1.37 -9.52
C PRO A 13 -8.55 0.11 -8.68
N LEU A 14 -9.42 0.26 -7.68
CA LEU A 14 -9.88 -0.85 -6.85
C LEU A 14 -10.86 -1.71 -7.67
N LYS A 15 -10.34 -2.73 -8.36
CA LYS A 15 -11.15 -3.57 -9.26
C LYS A 15 -12.12 -4.49 -8.52
N GLU A 16 -11.78 -4.86 -7.27
CA GLU A 16 -12.63 -5.61 -6.36
C GLU A 16 -12.42 -5.05 -4.94
N PRO A 17 -13.47 -4.58 -4.26
CA PRO A 17 -13.33 -3.75 -3.06
C PRO A 17 -12.68 -4.44 -1.86
N HIS A 18 -12.49 -5.77 -1.88
CA HIS A 18 -12.04 -6.52 -0.70
C HIS A 18 -11.13 -7.72 -0.97
N ASN A 19 -10.62 -7.92 -2.20
CA ASN A 19 -9.95 -9.20 -2.51
C ASN A 19 -8.80 -9.11 -3.52
N ASP A 20 -7.98 -8.06 -3.46
CA ASP A 20 -6.69 -8.10 -4.16
C ASP A 20 -5.70 -8.96 -3.35
N PRO A 21 -5.32 -10.17 -3.83
CA PRO A 21 -4.47 -11.08 -3.08
C PRO A 21 -3.03 -10.55 -2.91
N ARG A 22 -2.67 -9.45 -3.59
CA ARG A 22 -1.37 -8.79 -3.43
C ARG A 22 -1.34 -7.86 -2.20
N PHE A 23 -2.50 -7.48 -1.68
CA PHE A 23 -2.60 -6.65 -0.49
C PHE A 23 -2.93 -7.53 0.72
N ASP A 24 -1.89 -8.00 1.38
CA ASP A 24 -1.98 -8.91 2.53
C ASP A 24 -1.13 -8.42 3.71
N CYS A 25 -1.24 -9.10 4.86
CA CYS A 25 -0.45 -8.77 6.05
C CYS A 25 1.06 -8.90 5.80
N GLY A 26 1.50 -9.81 4.94
CA GLY A 26 2.90 -9.99 4.56
C GLY A 26 3.48 -8.73 3.92
N LEU A 27 2.75 -8.11 2.98
CA LEU A 27 3.16 -6.83 2.40
C LEU A 27 3.31 -5.73 3.47
N VAL A 28 2.40 -5.67 4.44
CA VAL A 28 2.47 -4.71 5.55
C VAL A 28 3.72 -4.96 6.41
N PHE A 29 4.05 -6.22 6.72
CA PHE A 29 5.27 -6.57 7.45
C PHE A 29 6.55 -6.29 6.65
N ASP A 30 6.53 -6.47 5.33
CA ASP A 30 7.67 -6.14 4.48
C ASP A 30 7.95 -4.64 4.50
N VAL A 31 6.91 -3.80 4.43
CA VAL A 31 7.06 -2.34 4.57
C VAL A 31 7.51 -1.95 5.97
N ALA A 32 6.98 -2.59 7.02
CA ALA A 32 7.42 -2.37 8.40
C ALA A 32 8.93 -2.64 8.57
N GLN A 33 9.43 -3.74 7.99
CA GLN A 33 10.86 -4.06 8.00
C GLN A 33 11.70 -3.04 7.24
N VAL A 34 11.19 -2.50 6.12
CA VAL A 34 11.87 -1.42 5.40
C VAL A 34 11.98 -0.17 6.26
N LEU A 35 10.92 0.22 6.97
CA LEU A 35 10.96 1.36 7.88
C LEU A 35 12.01 1.14 8.97
N GLU A 36 12.01 -0.03 9.63
CA GLU A 36 12.99 -0.37 10.65
C GLU A 36 14.43 -0.35 10.11
N ALA A 37 14.65 -0.85 8.89
CA ALA A 37 15.95 -0.81 8.22
C ALA A 37 16.44 0.62 7.88
N HIS A 38 15.53 1.59 7.86
CA HIS A 38 15.81 3.02 7.67
C HIS A 38 15.87 3.78 9.01
N ASP A 39 16.10 3.07 10.13
CA ASP A 39 16.20 3.61 11.49
C ASP A 39 14.90 4.20 12.06
N TYR A 40 13.74 3.88 11.46
CA TYR A 40 12.45 4.17 12.09
C TYR A 40 12.16 3.17 13.21
N PRO A 41 11.36 3.54 14.23
CA PRO A 41 10.98 2.61 15.29
C PRO A 41 10.27 1.37 14.77
N ALA A 42 10.56 0.22 15.38
CA ALA A 42 9.87 -1.03 15.10
C ALA A 42 8.38 -0.94 15.47
N LEU A 43 7.51 -1.41 14.57
CA LEU A 43 6.06 -1.46 14.81
C LEU A 43 5.73 -2.68 15.67
N ALA A 44 5.67 -2.47 16.99
CA ALA A 44 5.51 -3.54 17.97
C ALA A 44 4.06 -3.81 18.37
N ALA A 45 3.14 -2.87 18.13
CA ALA A 45 1.73 -3.02 18.48
C ALA A 45 0.86 -3.30 17.24
N GLY A 46 -0.19 -4.11 17.43
CA GLY A 46 -1.17 -4.38 16.38
C GLY A 46 -1.90 -3.12 15.88
N HIS A 47 -2.00 -2.08 16.71
CA HIS A 47 -2.54 -0.78 16.29
C HIS A 47 -1.65 -0.10 15.25
N ASP A 48 -0.33 -0.09 15.45
CA ASP A 48 0.62 0.53 14.52
C ASP A 48 0.62 -0.18 13.16
N LEU A 49 0.52 -1.51 13.17
CA LEU A 49 0.41 -2.32 11.95
C LEU A 49 -0.90 -2.06 11.19
N LEU A 50 -2.00 -1.83 11.92
CA LEU A 50 -3.28 -1.49 11.32
C LEU A 50 -3.25 -0.10 10.68
N GLU A 51 -2.67 0.89 11.36
CA GLU A 51 -2.50 2.24 10.80
C GLU A 51 -1.61 2.22 9.55
N LEU A 52 -0.50 1.47 9.59
CA LEU A 52 0.35 1.28 8.41
C LEU A 52 -0.42 0.60 7.27
N SER A 53 -1.21 -0.43 7.57
CA SER A 53 -2.04 -1.10 6.57
C SER A 53 -3.03 -0.14 5.92
N GLN A 54 -3.72 0.71 6.69
CA GLN A 54 -4.68 1.66 6.14
C GLN A 54 -4.00 2.72 5.27
N ALA A 55 -2.86 3.26 5.73
CA ALA A 55 -2.07 4.22 4.96
C ALA A 55 -1.55 3.62 3.65
N LEU A 56 -1.04 2.38 3.70
CA LEU A 56 -0.57 1.67 2.51
C LEU A 56 -1.71 1.37 1.54
N PHE A 57 -2.88 0.98 2.05
CA PHE A 57 -4.08 0.78 1.22
C PHE A 57 -4.46 2.07 0.48
N GLY A 58 -4.50 3.20 1.18
CA GLY A 58 -4.82 4.51 0.59
C GLY A 58 -3.75 5.02 -0.39
N PHE A 59 -2.49 4.59 -0.25
CA PHE A 59 -1.44 4.87 -1.23
C PHE A 59 -1.60 4.01 -2.49
N ILE A 60 -1.90 2.71 -2.32
CA ILE A 60 -1.94 1.74 -3.43
C ILE A 60 -3.23 1.86 -4.23
N TYR A 61 -4.37 2.12 -3.59
CA TYR A 61 -5.67 2.07 -4.24
C TYR A 61 -6.36 3.43 -4.27
N SER A 62 -7.07 3.70 -5.36
CA SER A 62 -7.92 4.88 -5.49
C SER A 62 -9.30 4.53 -4.97
N THR A 63 -9.84 5.39 -4.11
CA THR A 63 -11.23 5.30 -3.64
C THR A 63 -12.21 5.90 -4.65
N GLU A 64 -11.73 6.40 -5.79
CA GLU A 64 -12.58 6.90 -6.85
C GLU A 64 -13.26 5.73 -7.57
N ASP A 65 -14.47 5.41 -7.13
CA ASP A 65 -15.46 4.76 -7.96
C ASP A 65 -15.71 5.72 -9.13
N LYS A 66 -15.14 5.43 -10.30
CA LYS A 66 -15.53 6.14 -11.53
C LYS A 66 -16.94 5.68 -11.89
N VAL A 67 -17.93 6.31 -11.23
CA VAL A 67 -19.34 6.33 -11.63
C VAL A 67 -19.46 6.85 -13.06
#